data_AF-A0A336ND13-F1
#
_entry.id   AF-A0A336ND13-F1
#
_cell.length_a   1.000
_cell.length_b   1.000
_cell.length_c   1.000
_cell.angle_alpha   90.00
_cell.angle_beta   90.00
_cell.angle_gamma   90.00
#
_symmetry.space_group_name_H-M   'P 1'
#
loop_
_entity.id
_entity.type
_entity.pdbx_description
1 polymer ?
#
loop_
_entity_poly.entity_id
_entity_poly.type
_entity_poly.pdbx_seq_one_letter_code
_entity_poly.pdbx_strand_id
1 'polypeptide(L)'
;MNAGCDQYSIPKQIAVDLINMHQARGDQIYFITGRTAGDKDGVTPVLQKAFNIKDMHPVEFMGGRERTTKYNKTPGIIEHKVSIHYGDSDDDILAAKEAGIRGIRLMRAANSTYQPMPTLGGYDEEVLINSSY
;
A
#
# COMPACT_ATOMS: atom_id res chain seq x y z
N MET A 1 15.94 2.10 -4.54
CA MET A 1 15.85 0.79 -5.23
C MET A 1 16.08 -0.32 -4.21
N ASN A 2 15.23 -1.36 -4.12
CA ASN A 2 15.33 -2.41 -3.08
C ASN A 2 16.30 -3.56 -3.43
N ALA A 3 17.29 -3.31 -4.29
CA ALA A 3 18.38 -4.24 -4.68
C ALA A 3 17.96 -5.71 -4.98
N GLY A 4 16.72 -5.98 -5.42
CA GLY A 4 16.21 -7.33 -5.68
C GLY A 4 15.78 -8.13 -4.43
N CYS A 5 15.73 -7.50 -3.26
CA CYS A 5 15.27 -8.14 -2.01
C CYS A 5 13.76 -8.42 -1.98
N ASP A 6 13.00 -7.89 -2.96
CA ASP A 6 11.55 -8.04 -3.02
C ASP A 6 11.10 -9.51 -3.05
N GLN A 7 11.90 -10.40 -3.65
CA GLN A 7 11.64 -11.84 -3.70
C GLN A 7 11.66 -12.54 -2.32
N TYR A 8 12.29 -11.94 -1.31
CA TYR A 8 12.34 -12.46 0.06
C TYR A 8 11.27 -11.85 0.96
N SER A 9 10.41 -10.99 0.40
CA SER A 9 9.31 -10.39 1.15
C SER A 9 8.29 -11.47 1.48
N ILE A 10 7.87 -11.51 2.75
CA ILE A 10 6.85 -12.43 3.22
C ILE A 10 5.49 -11.76 3.02
N PRO A 11 4.57 -12.34 2.23
CA PRO A 11 3.21 -11.83 2.09
C PRO A 11 2.49 -11.89 3.44
N LYS A 12 1.81 -10.80 3.81
CA LYS A 12 0.97 -10.78 5.01
C LYS A 12 -0.35 -11.48 4.72
N GLN A 13 -0.81 -12.34 5.62
CA GLN A 13 -2.06 -13.08 5.45
C GLN A 13 -3.24 -12.12 5.29
N ILE A 14 -3.26 -11.03 6.06
CA ILE A 14 -4.34 -10.04 5.94
C ILE A 14 -4.41 -9.39 4.55
N ALA A 15 -3.28 -9.24 3.86
CA ALA A 15 -3.25 -8.70 2.51
C ALA A 15 -3.83 -9.72 1.51
N VAL A 16 -3.54 -11.02 1.69
CA VAL A 16 -4.15 -12.10 0.91
C VAL A 16 -5.67 -12.03 1.04
N ASP A 17 -6.18 -11.92 2.27
CA ASP A 17 -7.62 -11.90 2.54
C ASP A 17 -8.31 -10.67 1.95
N LEU A 18 -7.71 -9.48 2.11
CA LEU A 18 -8.22 -8.23 1.54
C LEU A 18 -8.24 -8.26 0.01
N ILE A 19 -7.15 -8.73 -0.62
CA ILE A 19 -7.06 -8.82 -2.08
C ILE A 19 -8.10 -9.80 -2.61
N ASN A 20 -8.26 -10.97 -1.99
CA ASN A 20 -9.28 -11.93 -2.37
C ASN A 20 -10.70 -11.36 -2.25
N MET A 21 -10.97 -10.62 -1.17
CA MET A 21 -12.25 -9.95 -0.95
C MET A 21 -12.54 -8.89 -2.03
N HIS A 22 -11.57 -8.04 -2.36
CA HIS A 22 -11.71 -7.04 -3.43
C HIS A 22 -11.86 -7.67 -4.81
N GLN A 23 -11.09 -8.72 -5.14
CA GLN A 23 -11.25 -9.45 -6.39
C GLN A 23 -12.63 -10.12 -6.50
N ALA A 24 -13.16 -10.68 -5.40
CA ALA A 24 -14.49 -11.27 -5.38
C ALA A 24 -15.61 -10.24 -5.61
N ARG A 25 -15.38 -8.98 -5.22
CA ARG A 25 -16.28 -7.85 -5.49
C ARG A 25 -16.16 -7.30 -6.91
N GLY A 26 -15.12 -7.67 -7.65
CA GLY A 26 -14.79 -7.10 -8.96
C GLY A 26 -14.13 -5.71 -8.87
N ASP A 27 -13.56 -5.36 -7.73
CA ASP A 27 -12.84 -4.10 -7.54
C ASP A 27 -11.51 -4.13 -8.30
N GLN A 28 -11.05 -2.97 -8.78
CA GLN A 28 -9.68 -2.81 -9.30
C GLN A 28 -8.69 -2.59 -8.16
N ILE A 29 -7.51 -3.21 -8.25
CA ILE A 29 -6.52 -3.23 -7.17
C ILE A 29 -5.24 -2.54 -7.64
N TYR A 30 -4.90 -1.43 -6.97
CA TYR A 30 -3.69 -0.66 -7.22
C TYR A 30 -2.75 -0.71 -6.03
N PHE A 31 -1.46 -0.86 -6.30
CA PHE A 31 -0.41 -0.76 -5.30
C PHE A 31 0.32 0.56 -5.47
N ILE A 32 0.28 1.41 -4.44
CA ILE A 32 0.90 2.75 -4.46
C ILE A 32 1.98 2.78 -3.39
N THR A 33 3.24 2.95 -3.80
CA THR A 33 4.40 2.86 -2.92
C THR A 33 5.20 4.15 -2.88
N GLY A 34 5.74 4.49 -1.71
CA GLY A 34 6.66 5.62 -1.55
C GLY A 34 8.08 5.32 -2.06
N ARG A 35 8.35 4.10 -2.53
CA ARG A 35 9.64 3.73 -3.10
C ARG A 35 9.89 4.47 -4.41
N THR A 36 11.13 4.89 -4.63
CA THR A 36 11.59 5.39 -5.94
C THR A 36 11.68 4.23 -6.91
N ALA A 37 11.18 4.44 -8.14
CA ALA A 37 11.31 3.48 -9.23
C ALA A 37 12.79 3.14 -9.48
N GLY A 38 13.06 1.88 -9.80
CA GLY A 38 14.33 1.49 -10.41
C GLY A 38 14.24 1.46 -11.93
N ASP A 39 15.33 1.10 -12.60
CA ASP A 39 15.37 0.97 -14.07
C ASP A 39 14.39 -0.09 -14.62
N LYS A 40 13.99 -1.04 -13.77
CA LYS A 40 13.02 -2.10 -14.08
C LYS A 40 12.09 -2.32 -12.89
N ASP A 41 10.83 -2.62 -13.20
CA ASP A 41 9.84 -3.01 -12.20
C ASP A 41 9.98 -4.48 -11.83
N GLY A 42 10.58 -4.75 -10.67
CA GLY A 42 10.67 -6.07 -10.08
C GLY A 42 9.56 -6.39 -9.07
N VAL A 43 8.69 -5.43 -8.74
CA VAL A 43 7.72 -5.56 -7.64
C VAL A 43 6.37 -6.06 -8.16
N THR A 44 5.88 -5.51 -9.27
CA THR A 44 4.62 -5.93 -9.89
C THR A 44 4.51 -7.46 -10.08
N PRO A 45 5.48 -8.15 -10.73
CA PRO A 45 5.38 -9.60 -10.91
C PRO A 45 5.45 -10.40 -9.60
N VAL A 46 6.17 -9.89 -8.59
CA VAL A 46 6.24 -10.53 -7.26
C VAL A 46 4.89 -10.45 -6.57
N LEU A 47 4.24 -9.28 -6.58
CA LEU A 47 2.91 -9.08 -6.00
C LEU A 47 1.86 -9.92 -6.71
N GLN A 48 1.85 -9.91 -8.06
CA GLN A 48 0.91 -10.70 -8.83
C GLN A 48 0.99 -12.18 -8.49
N LYS A 49 2.20 -12.74 -8.38
CA LYS A 49 2.41 -14.14 -8.02
C LYS A 49 2.04 -14.42 -6.57
N ALA A 50 2.47 -13.57 -5.63
CA ALA A 50 2.25 -13.78 -4.20
C ALA A 50 0.75 -13.77 -3.82
N PHE A 51 -0.03 -12.92 -4.48
CA PHE A 51 -1.45 -12.71 -4.16
C PHE A 51 -2.41 -13.25 -5.22
N ASN A 52 -1.90 -13.90 -6.27
CA ASN A 52 -2.70 -14.46 -7.37
C ASN A 52 -3.69 -13.45 -7.98
N ILE A 53 -3.17 -12.29 -8.38
CA ILE A 53 -3.99 -11.17 -8.88
C ILE A 53 -4.28 -11.37 -10.37
N LYS A 54 -5.58 -11.41 -10.72
CA LYS A 54 -6.04 -11.75 -12.08
C LYS A 54 -5.75 -10.66 -13.11
N ASP A 55 -5.96 -9.40 -12.74
CA ASP A 55 -5.78 -8.23 -13.61
C ASP A 55 -4.84 -7.21 -12.95
N MET A 56 -3.59 -7.62 -12.74
CA MET A 56 -2.61 -6.80 -12.02
C MET A 56 -2.25 -5.52 -12.79
N HIS A 57 -2.38 -4.37 -12.13
CA HIS A 57 -1.85 -3.10 -12.62
C HIS A 57 -0.37 -2.92 -12.23
N PRO A 58 0.42 -2.16 -13.02
CA PRO A 58 1.76 -1.76 -12.60
C PRO A 58 1.74 -1.05 -11.26
N VAL A 59 2.76 -1.32 -10.42
CA VAL A 59 2.94 -0.63 -9.14
C VAL A 59 3.24 0.85 -9.38
N GLU A 60 2.56 1.73 -8.63
CA GLU A 60 2.81 3.17 -8.65
C GLU A 60 3.95 3.56 -7.70
N PHE A 61 5.13 3.80 -8.28
CA PHE A 61 6.33 4.24 -7.56
C PHE A 61 6.38 5.75 -7.42
N MET A 62 5.91 6.26 -6.27
CA MET A 62 5.75 7.70 -6.02
C MET A 62 7.01 8.36 -5.45
N GLY A 63 8.05 7.59 -5.11
CA GLY A 63 9.27 8.12 -4.51
C GLY A 63 10.02 9.04 -5.48
N GLY A 64 10.30 10.27 -5.06
CA GLY A 64 11.03 11.25 -5.85
C GLY A 64 10.26 11.85 -7.03
N ARG A 65 8.97 11.53 -7.19
CA ARG A 65 8.12 12.20 -8.18
C ARG A 65 7.80 13.62 -7.71
N GLU A 66 7.89 14.56 -8.64
CA GLU A 66 7.38 15.93 -8.44
C GLU A 66 5.88 15.89 -8.15
N ARG A 67 5.43 16.70 -7.19
CA ARG A 67 4.04 16.73 -6.76
C ARG A 67 3.67 18.08 -6.12
N THR A 68 2.39 18.42 -6.22
CA THR A 68 1.79 19.57 -5.54
C THR A 68 1.06 19.19 -4.25
N THR A 69 0.78 17.91 -4.06
CA THR A 69 0.16 17.37 -2.84
C THR A 69 1.16 17.27 -1.71
N LYS A 70 0.68 17.37 -0.47
CA LYS A 70 1.52 17.25 0.73
C LYS A 70 2.09 15.83 0.85
N TYR A 71 1.25 14.82 0.72
CA TYR A 71 1.67 13.42 0.83
C TYR A 71 1.97 12.82 -0.54
N ASN A 72 2.99 11.96 -0.60
CA ASN A 72 3.53 11.44 -1.86
C ASN A 72 2.61 10.44 -2.58
N LYS A 73 1.74 9.75 -1.85
CA LYS A 73 0.81 8.77 -2.41
C LYS A 73 -0.48 9.40 -2.92
N THR A 74 -0.84 10.60 -2.45
CA THR A 74 -2.07 11.31 -2.83
C THR A 74 -2.25 11.45 -4.34
N PRO A 75 -1.23 11.80 -5.16
CA PRO A 75 -1.42 11.91 -6.60
C PRO A 75 -1.84 10.58 -7.23
N GLY A 76 -1.21 9.46 -6.82
CA GLY A 76 -1.58 8.13 -7.32
C GLY A 76 -2.98 7.69 -6.88
N ILE A 77 -3.40 8.06 -5.66
CA ILE A 77 -4.76 7.83 -5.16
C ILE A 77 -5.78 8.57 -6.03
N ILE A 78 -5.52 9.84 -6.35
CA ILE A 78 -6.39 10.69 -7.18
C ILE A 78 -6.43 10.19 -8.64
N GLU A 79 -5.27 9.91 -9.22
CA GLU A 79 -5.13 9.47 -10.62
C GLU A 79 -5.96 8.22 -10.91
N HIS A 80 -5.89 7.24 -10.01
CA HIS A 80 -6.61 5.96 -10.15
C HIS A 80 -7.99 5.96 -9.50
N LYS A 81 -8.47 7.12 -9.03
CA LYS A 81 -9.80 7.30 -8.41
C LYS A 81 -10.07 6.29 -7.28
N VAL A 82 -9.04 6.00 -6.50
CA VAL A 82 -9.10 5.03 -5.41
C VAL A 82 -10.16 5.47 -4.39
N SER A 83 -11.04 4.55 -3.97
CA SER A 83 -12.09 4.84 -2.98
C SER A 83 -11.73 4.41 -1.56
N ILE A 84 -10.86 3.40 -1.42
CA ILE A 84 -10.37 2.88 -0.13
C ILE A 84 -8.87 2.66 -0.25
N HIS A 85 -8.09 3.19 0.70
CA HIS A 85 -6.65 3.01 0.75
C HIS A 85 -6.21 2.32 2.03
N TYR A 86 -5.43 1.25 1.89
CA TYR A 86 -4.89 0.47 3.00
C TYR A 86 -3.41 0.76 3.15
N GLY A 87 -2.95 0.98 4.37
CA GLY A 87 -1.53 1.19 4.63
C GLY A 87 -1.18 1.14 6.11
N ASP A 88 0.10 0.96 6.41
CA ASP A 88 0.59 0.85 7.78
C ASP A 88 1.12 2.17 8.32
N SER A 89 1.55 3.11 7.46
CA SER A 89 2.19 4.36 7.88
C SER A 89 1.19 5.50 8.07
N ASP A 90 1.60 6.51 8.84
CA ASP A 90 0.79 7.71 9.04
C ASP A 90 0.58 8.45 7.71
N ASP A 91 1.59 8.45 6.84
CA ASP A 91 1.50 9.01 5.50
C ASP A 91 0.46 8.31 4.63
N ASP A 92 0.19 7.01 4.81
CA ASP A 92 -0.87 6.31 4.09
C ASP A 92 -2.26 6.86 4.44
N ILE A 93 -2.51 7.01 5.75
CA ILE A 93 -3.77 7.52 6.27
C ILE A 93 -3.94 8.98 5.91
N LEU A 94 -2.86 9.77 6.03
CA LEU A 94 -2.90 11.18 5.70
C LEU A 94 -3.02 11.44 4.20
N ALA A 95 -2.42 10.60 3.34
CA ALA A 95 -2.63 10.67 1.90
C ALA A 95 -4.09 10.36 1.52
N ALA A 96 -4.70 9.34 2.15
CA ALA A 96 -6.11 9.03 1.96
C ALA A 96 -7.02 10.19 2.41
N LYS A 97 -6.72 10.79 3.57
CA LYS A 97 -7.43 11.97 4.07
C LYS A 97 -7.29 13.18 3.15
N GLU A 98 -6.08 13.46 2.67
CA GLU A 98 -5.82 14.56 1.72
C GLU A 98 -6.61 14.38 0.43
N ALA A 99 -6.74 13.13 -0.06
CA ALA A 99 -7.56 12.80 -1.22
C ALA A 99 -9.08 12.74 -0.93
N GLY A 100 -9.50 12.86 0.33
CA GLY A 100 -10.91 12.81 0.72
C GLY A 100 -11.54 11.42 0.65
N ILE A 101 -10.74 10.35 0.79
CA ILE A 101 -11.18 8.96 0.68
C ILE A 101 -11.01 8.18 1.98
N ARG A 102 -11.57 6.97 2.04
CA ARG A 102 -11.50 6.11 3.22
C ARG A 102 -10.09 5.51 3.37
N GLY A 103 -9.34 5.94 4.38
CA GLY A 103 -8.08 5.31 4.79
C GLY A 103 -8.31 4.25 5.88
N ILE A 104 -7.71 3.06 5.73
CA ILE A 104 -7.79 1.97 6.72
C ILE A 104 -6.37 1.55 7.11
N ARG A 105 -6.08 1.57 8.41
CA ARG A 105 -4.77 1.23 8.97
C ARG A 105 -4.57 -0.28 9.03
N LEU A 106 -3.41 -0.73 8.53
CA LEU A 106 -2.85 -2.04 8.82
C LEU A 106 -1.78 -1.92 9.92
N MET A 107 -1.69 -2.92 10.78
CA MET A 107 -0.66 -2.96 11.82
C MET A 107 0.69 -3.30 11.18
N ARG A 108 1.70 -2.46 11.39
CA ARG A 108 3.09 -2.81 11.05
C ARG A 108 3.50 -4.04 11.87
N ALA A 109 4.22 -4.97 11.25
CA ALA A 109 4.71 -6.16 11.95
C ALA A 109 5.66 -5.76 13.09
N ALA A 110 5.57 -6.43 14.24
CA ALA A 110 6.37 -6.08 15.42
C ALA A 110 7.89 -6.29 15.22
N ASN A 111 8.28 -7.17 14.29
CA ASN A 111 9.66 -7.41 13.89
C ASN A 111 10.14 -6.50 12.74
N SER A 112 9.36 -5.48 12.36
CA SER A 112 9.79 -4.51 11.37
C SER A 112 11.00 -3.72 11.84
N THR A 113 11.99 -3.58 10.97
CA THR A 113 13.14 -2.71 11.19
C THR A 113 12.80 -1.22 10.99
N TYR A 114 11.63 -0.90 10.42
CA TYR A 114 11.21 0.48 10.21
C TYR A 114 10.55 1.07 11.46
N GLN A 115 11.36 1.82 12.20
CA GLN A 115 11.00 2.48 13.45
C GLN A 115 10.98 4.02 13.30
N PRO A 116 10.23 4.75 14.15
CA PRO A 116 9.31 4.24 15.18
C PRO A 116 8.07 3.56 14.59
N MET A 117 7.39 2.74 15.40
CA MET A 117 6.10 2.17 15.03
C MET A 117 5.04 3.30 14.91
N PRO A 118 4.18 3.28 13.88
CA PRO A 118 3.12 4.26 13.72
C PRO A 118 2.07 4.16 14.84
N THR A 119 1.42 5.28 15.15
CA THR A 119 0.29 5.29 16.10
C THR A 119 -0.95 4.74 15.42
N LEU A 120 -1.46 3.61 15.89
CA LEU A 120 -2.66 2.98 15.35
C LEU A 120 -3.91 3.79 15.73
N GLY A 121 -4.67 4.28 14.75
CA GLY A 121 -5.89 5.06 15.00
C GLY A 121 -5.63 6.50 15.41
N GLY A 122 -4.38 6.99 15.29
CA GLY A 122 -3.98 8.34 15.71
C GLY A 122 -4.65 9.48 14.93
N TYR A 123 -5.33 9.16 13.83
CA TYR A 123 -6.08 10.10 13.01
C TYR A 123 -7.56 9.71 12.91
N ASP A 124 -8.12 9.06 13.92
CA ASP A 124 -9.53 8.61 13.93
C ASP A 124 -9.88 7.68 12.75
N GLU A 125 -8.88 6.99 12.18
CA GLU A 125 -9.08 6.00 11.13
C GLU A 125 -9.45 4.63 11.69
N GLU A 126 -10.10 3.81 10.85
CA GLU A 126 -10.30 2.39 11.17
C GLU A 126 -8.97 1.65 11.19
N VAL A 127 -8.78 0.80 12.21
CA VAL A 127 -7.60 -0.09 12.31
C VAL A 127 -8.06 -1.52 12.16
N LEU A 128 -7.52 -2.22 11.16
CA LEU A 128 -7.83 -3.62 10.94
C LEU A 128 -7.15 -4.47 12.03
N ILE A 129 -7.95 -5.20 12.80
CA ILE A 129 -7.44 -6.10 13.85
C ILE A 129 -6.63 -7.24 13.24
N ASN A 130 -5.70 -7.81 14.01
CA ASN A 130 -4.87 -8.97 13.61
C ASN A 130 -4.15 -8.79 12.27
N SER A 131 -3.87 -7.54 11.88
CA SER A 131 -3.31 -7.21 10.57
C SER A 131 -1.79 -7.08 10.58
N SER A 132 -1.11 -7.57 11.63
CA SER A 132 0.34 -7.49 11.77
C SER A 132 1.11 -8.62 11.07
N TYR A 133 0.41 -9.68 10.65
CA TYR A 133 0.95 -10.86 9.97
C TYR A 133 0.15 -11.23 8.71
#